data_AF-A0AAW0FQH1-F1
#
_entry.id   AF-A0AAW0FQH1-F1
#
_cell.length_a   1.000
_cell.length_b   1.000
_cell.length_c   1.000
_cell.angle_alpha   90.00
_cell.angle_beta   90.00
_cell.angle_gamma   90.00
#
_symmetry.space_group_name_H-M   'P 1'
#
loop_
_entity.id
_entity.type
_entity.pdbx_description
1 polymer ?
#
loop_
_entity_poly.entity_id
_entity_poly.type
_entity_poly.pdbx_seq_one_letter_code
_entity_poly.pdbx_strand_id
1 'polypeptide(L)'
;MSVRQRIPFKFSEDTQEEDQHILDEQEQEELIQKLKEESDVHNAQYLMVLQALIGLSSILQCIYLMKADKEPPIAPLITSELIPPTSVPLPNLWTILNLFYHANLSIHLLPLSNPIRQSLQKIRSSPYILLLPIGYSILYGLSVAPALLSLFSGNSWVDVVWWLATPAMVYFVHSSQRWFAQETEGIQNLEKLRYDAKGA
;
A
#
# COMPACT_ATOMS: atom_id res chain seq x y z
N MET A 1 32.84 -15.89 62.66
CA MET A 1 32.90 -14.51 62.15
C MET A 1 32.78 -14.56 60.64
N SER A 2 31.72 -13.99 60.07
CA SER A 2 31.56 -13.85 58.62
C SER A 2 31.29 -12.37 58.34
N VAL A 3 32.30 -11.70 57.82
CA VAL A 3 32.21 -10.29 57.41
C VAL A 3 31.53 -10.27 56.04
N ARG A 4 30.34 -9.66 55.97
CA ARG A 4 29.59 -9.50 54.72
C ARG A 4 30.35 -8.57 53.79
N GLN A 5 30.90 -9.11 52.72
CA GLN A 5 31.62 -8.36 51.68
C GLN A 5 30.64 -7.45 50.94
N ARG A 6 30.92 -6.14 50.93
CA ARG A 6 30.18 -5.19 50.09
C ARG A 6 30.68 -5.36 48.65
N ILE A 7 29.78 -5.72 47.76
CA ILE A 7 30.04 -5.75 46.32
C ILE A 7 30.09 -4.27 45.88
N PRO A 8 31.23 -3.74 45.41
CA PRO A 8 31.23 -2.42 44.80
C PRO A 8 30.35 -2.48 43.55
N PHE A 9 29.58 -1.41 43.30
CA PHE A 9 28.95 -1.21 42.01
C PHE A 9 30.04 -1.30 40.94
N LYS A 10 30.06 -2.42 40.22
CA LYS A 10 30.67 -2.45 38.90
C LYS A 10 29.73 -1.64 38.03
N PHE A 11 30.11 -0.40 37.73
CA PHE A 11 29.78 0.16 36.44
C PHE A 11 30.32 -0.85 35.42
N SER A 12 29.43 -1.65 34.85
CA SER A 12 29.68 -2.25 33.55
C SER A 12 29.65 -1.08 32.57
N GLU A 13 30.83 -0.47 32.35
CA GLU A 13 31.09 0.54 31.31
C GLU A 13 30.80 -0.01 29.90
N ASP A 14 30.55 -1.31 29.74
CA ASP A 14 30.41 -1.97 28.44
C ASP A 14 28.95 -2.12 27.94
N THR A 15 27.98 -1.31 28.37
CA THR A 15 26.62 -1.40 27.75
C THR A 15 25.75 -0.14 27.80
N GLN A 16 26.32 1.05 28.02
CA GLN A 16 25.55 2.32 28.01
C GLN A 16 26.28 3.51 27.36
N GLU A 17 27.37 3.28 26.62
CA GLU A 17 28.12 4.31 25.87
C GLU A 17 28.06 4.12 24.34
N GLU A 18 27.13 3.31 23.83
CA GLU A 18 26.79 3.36 22.40
C GLU A 18 25.78 4.51 22.20
N ASP A 19 26.31 5.64 21.74
CA ASP A 19 25.61 6.68 20.98
C ASP A 19 24.88 7.80 21.75
N GLN A 20 25.62 8.53 22.60
CA GLN A 20 25.44 9.99 22.67
C GLN A 20 26.47 10.72 21.79
N HIS A 21 26.80 10.16 20.63
CA HIS A 21 27.58 10.86 19.61
C HIS A 21 26.71 11.98 19.03
N ILE A 22 26.98 13.22 19.45
CA ILE A 22 26.36 14.41 18.89
C ILE A 22 27.00 14.60 17.52
N LEU A 23 26.26 14.25 16.47
CA LEU A 23 26.66 14.46 15.09
C LEU A 23 26.96 15.94 14.85
N ASP A 24 28.11 16.22 14.25
CA ASP A 24 28.43 17.59 13.82
C ASP A 24 27.51 18.02 12.65
N GLU A 25 27.50 19.31 12.32
CA GLU A 25 26.56 19.83 11.31
C GLU A 25 26.75 19.19 9.93
N GLN A 26 27.98 18.80 9.60
CA GLN A 26 28.33 18.20 8.32
C GLN A 26 27.87 16.73 8.29
N GLU A 27 28.15 15.97 9.35
CA GLU A 27 27.68 14.60 9.53
C GLU A 27 26.15 14.53 9.49
N GLN A 28 25.44 15.48 10.12
CA GLN A 28 23.98 15.56 10.04
C GLN A 28 23.47 15.80 8.62
N GLU A 29 24.13 16.67 7.85
CA GLU A 29 23.75 16.93 6.45
C GLU A 29 23.98 15.71 5.56
N GLU A 30 25.12 15.05 5.71
CA GLU A 30 25.44 13.82 4.98
C GLU A 30 24.46 12.69 5.33
N LEU A 31 24.08 12.56 6.60
CA LEU A 31 23.09 11.57 7.04
C LEU A 31 21.69 11.87 6.50
N ILE A 32 21.21 13.11 6.60
CA ILE A 32 19.90 13.49 6.05
C ILE A 32 19.88 13.26 4.53
N GLN A 33 20.95 13.63 3.82
CA GLN A 33 21.04 13.43 2.38
C GLN A 33 21.02 11.93 2.03
N LYS A 34 21.79 11.12 2.76
CA LYS A 34 21.80 9.66 2.58
C LYS A 34 20.43 9.05 2.85
N LEU A 35 19.74 9.48 3.91
CA LEU A 35 18.38 9.02 4.23
C LEU A 35 17.39 9.39 3.12
N LYS A 36 17.49 10.58 2.52
CA LYS A 36 16.67 10.98 1.38
C LYS A 36 16.90 10.07 0.17
N GLU A 37 18.17 9.86 -0.20
CA GLU A 37 18.52 9.02 -1.35
C GLU A 37 18.08 7.56 -1.15
N GLU A 38 18.29 7.01 0.04
CA GLU A 38 17.87 5.65 0.38
C GLU A 38 16.35 5.51 0.38
N SER A 39 15.63 6.47 0.97
CA SER A 39 14.16 6.55 0.93
C SER A 39 13.64 6.60 -0.51
N ASP A 40 14.22 7.44 -1.37
CA ASP A 40 13.78 7.58 -2.76
C ASP A 40 13.97 6.28 -3.56
N VAL A 41 15.10 5.59 -3.37
CA VAL A 41 15.38 4.30 -4.01
C VAL A 41 14.40 3.23 -3.52
N HIS A 42 14.20 3.12 -2.20
CA HIS A 42 13.26 2.14 -1.63
C HIS A 42 11.82 2.41 -2.05
N ASN A 43 11.39 3.67 -2.03
CA ASN A 43 10.06 4.07 -2.49
C ASN A 43 9.83 3.69 -3.96
N ALA A 44 10.81 3.95 -4.83
CA ALA A 44 10.71 3.55 -6.24
C ALA A 44 10.57 2.02 -6.40
N GLN A 45 11.34 1.24 -5.64
CA GLN A 45 11.26 -0.23 -5.66
C GLN A 45 9.89 -0.72 -5.16
N TYR A 46 9.40 -0.19 -4.03
CA TYR A 46 8.09 -0.59 -3.50
C TYR A 46 6.94 -0.24 -4.45
N LEU A 47 6.99 0.94 -5.10
CA LEU A 47 6.02 1.31 -6.12
C LEU A 47 6.03 0.34 -7.30
N MET A 48 7.21 -0.13 -7.73
CA MET A 48 7.33 -1.14 -8.77
C MET A 48 6.70 -2.48 -8.37
N VAL A 49 6.94 -2.92 -7.13
CA VAL A 49 6.32 -4.15 -6.58
C VAL A 49 4.80 -4.01 -6.50
N LEU A 50 4.29 -2.88 -6.00
CA LEU A 50 2.85 -2.62 -5.96
C LEU A 50 2.22 -2.63 -7.35
N GLN A 51 2.89 -2.01 -8.32
CA GLN A 51 2.45 -2.00 -9.72
C GLN A 51 2.42 -3.41 -10.31
N ALA A 52 3.42 -4.25 -10.01
CA ALA A 52 3.45 -5.65 -10.43
C ALA A 52 2.31 -6.47 -9.80
N LEU A 53 2.02 -6.26 -8.50
CA LEU A 53 0.91 -6.90 -7.80
C LEU A 53 -0.46 -6.53 -8.41
N ILE A 54 -0.68 -5.24 -8.70
CA ILE A 54 -1.89 -4.79 -9.40
C ILE A 54 -1.99 -5.42 -10.78
N GLY A 55 -0.88 -5.49 -11.52
CA GLY A 55 -0.80 -6.13 -12.83
C GLY A 55 -1.19 -7.60 -12.77
N LEU A 56 -0.64 -8.35 -11.82
CA LEU A 56 -0.97 -9.76 -11.62
C LEU A 56 -2.45 -9.95 -11.24
N SER A 57 -2.97 -9.13 -10.32
CA SER A 57 -4.39 -9.14 -9.97
C SER A 57 -5.28 -8.86 -11.18
N SER A 58 -4.89 -7.89 -12.02
CA SER A 58 -5.63 -7.56 -13.25
C SER A 58 -5.64 -8.72 -14.25
N ILE A 59 -4.51 -9.43 -14.39
CA ILE A 59 -4.45 -10.64 -15.23
C ILE A 59 -5.42 -11.70 -14.72
N LEU A 60 -5.49 -11.95 -13.41
CA LEU A 60 -6.43 -12.90 -12.83
C LEU A 60 -7.90 -12.49 -13.09
N GLN A 61 -8.22 -11.19 -13.00
CA GLN A 61 -9.55 -10.68 -13.33
C GLN A 61 -9.87 -10.87 -14.83
N CYS A 62 -8.91 -10.67 -15.73
CA CYS A 62 -9.07 -10.95 -17.16
C CYS A 62 -9.33 -12.45 -17.42
N ILE A 63 -8.59 -13.35 -16.76
CA ILE A 63 -8.81 -14.79 -16.86
C ILE A 63 -10.23 -15.14 -16.42
N TYR A 64 -10.66 -14.63 -15.27
CA TYR A 64 -12.04 -14.82 -14.77
C TYR A 64 -13.09 -14.28 -15.76
N LEU A 65 -12.84 -13.14 -16.40
CA LEU A 65 -13.73 -12.57 -17.41
C LEU A 65 -13.89 -13.50 -18.63
N MET A 66 -12.82 -14.19 -19.03
CA MET A 66 -12.82 -15.10 -20.17
C MET A 66 -13.37 -16.49 -19.86
N LYS A 67 -13.31 -16.93 -18.59
CA LYS A 67 -13.87 -18.23 -18.17
C LYS A 67 -15.40 -18.25 -18.31
N ALA A 68 -15.95 -19.33 -18.89
CA ALA A 68 -17.38 -19.49 -19.12
C ALA A 68 -18.15 -19.97 -17.88
N ASP A 69 -17.51 -20.81 -17.06
CA ASP A 69 -18.03 -21.36 -15.79
C ASP A 69 -18.13 -20.32 -14.67
N LYS A 70 -17.45 -19.17 -14.82
CA LYS A 70 -17.35 -18.10 -13.81
C LYS A 70 -16.90 -18.62 -12.45
N GLU A 71 -16.06 -19.65 -12.46
CA GLU A 71 -15.42 -20.14 -11.26
C GLU A 71 -14.13 -19.33 -11.01
N PRO A 72 -13.93 -18.78 -9.80
CA PRO A 72 -12.73 -18.04 -9.44
C PRO A 72 -11.45 -18.85 -9.68
N PRO A 73 -10.37 -18.24 -10.20
CA PRO A 73 -9.09 -18.95 -10.41
C PRO A 73 -8.48 -19.52 -9.13
N ILE A 74 -8.90 -19.02 -7.97
CA ILE A 74 -8.46 -19.47 -6.64
C ILE A 74 -9.25 -20.68 -6.12
N ALA A 75 -10.35 -21.07 -6.79
CA ALA A 75 -11.21 -22.16 -6.34
C ALA A 75 -10.48 -23.50 -6.15
N PRO A 76 -9.52 -23.92 -7.02
CA PRO A 76 -8.77 -25.15 -6.80
C PRO A 76 -7.92 -25.15 -5.53
N LEU A 77 -7.59 -23.97 -4.98
CA LEU A 77 -6.78 -23.84 -3.77
C LEU A 77 -7.62 -23.94 -2.49
N ILE A 78 -8.95 -23.77 -2.60
CA ILE A 78 -9.87 -23.74 -1.47
C ILE A 78 -10.91 -24.84 -1.71
N THR A 79 -10.77 -25.96 -0.99
CA THR A 79 -11.68 -27.11 -1.11
C THR A 79 -13.12 -26.67 -0.81
N SER A 80 -13.93 -26.53 -1.86
CA SER A 80 -15.32 -26.05 -1.76
C SER A 80 -16.26 -27.09 -2.38
N GLU A 81 -16.34 -28.28 -1.78
CA GLU A 81 -17.20 -29.36 -2.29
C GLU A 81 -18.67 -29.26 -1.84
N LEU A 82 -19.05 -28.25 -1.06
CA LEU A 82 -20.32 -28.26 -0.31
C LEU A 82 -21.42 -27.33 -0.86
N ILE A 83 -21.15 -26.45 -1.82
CA ILE A 83 -22.11 -25.42 -2.25
C ILE A 83 -22.23 -25.42 -3.78
N PRO A 84 -23.45 -25.51 -4.35
CA PRO A 84 -23.65 -25.41 -5.79
C PRO A 84 -23.19 -24.03 -6.30
N PRO A 85 -22.58 -23.94 -7.49
CA PRO A 85 -22.00 -22.71 -7.98
C PRO A 85 -23.10 -21.69 -8.32
N THR A 86 -23.37 -20.78 -7.40
CA THR A 86 -24.17 -19.58 -7.66
C THR A 86 -23.22 -18.41 -7.79
N SER A 87 -23.03 -17.91 -9.01
CA SER A 87 -22.24 -16.70 -9.24
C SER A 87 -23.03 -15.46 -8.81
N VAL A 88 -22.28 -14.42 -8.41
CA VAL A 88 -22.82 -13.07 -8.22
C VAL A 88 -23.57 -12.61 -9.49
N PRO A 89 -24.75 -11.98 -9.39
CA PRO A 89 -25.47 -11.41 -10.53
C PRO A 89 -24.59 -10.42 -11.29
N LEU A 90 -24.61 -10.53 -12.63
CA LEU A 90 -23.81 -9.71 -13.53
C LEU A 90 -22.28 -9.80 -13.25
N PRO A 91 -21.69 -11.01 -13.17
CA PRO A 91 -20.30 -11.17 -12.74
C PRO A 91 -19.32 -10.45 -13.69
N ASN A 92 -19.64 -10.37 -14.97
CA ASN A 92 -18.84 -9.65 -15.96
C ASN A 92 -18.80 -8.14 -15.68
N LEU A 93 -19.92 -7.53 -15.27
CA LEU A 93 -19.97 -6.11 -14.95
C LEU A 93 -19.04 -5.79 -13.77
N TRP A 94 -19.15 -6.58 -12.69
CA TRP A 94 -18.30 -6.44 -11.51
C TRP A 94 -16.81 -6.65 -11.84
N THR A 95 -16.50 -7.61 -12.71
CA THR A 95 -15.14 -7.85 -13.15
C THR A 95 -14.57 -6.67 -13.95
N ILE A 96 -15.35 -6.10 -14.86
CA ILE A 96 -14.96 -4.90 -15.63
C ILE A 96 -14.76 -3.70 -14.68
N LEU A 97 -15.63 -3.54 -13.69
CA LEU A 97 -15.45 -2.52 -12.66
C LEU A 97 -14.18 -2.74 -11.84
N ASN A 98 -13.86 -3.98 -11.45
CA ASN A 98 -12.61 -4.30 -10.76
C ASN A 98 -11.38 -3.98 -11.61
N LEU A 99 -11.40 -4.28 -12.91
CA LEU A 99 -10.34 -3.87 -13.84
C LEU A 99 -10.20 -2.35 -13.91
N PHE A 100 -11.31 -1.62 -13.91
CA PHE A 100 -11.29 -0.17 -13.83
C PHE A 100 -10.70 0.33 -12.49
N TYR A 101 -11.03 -0.31 -11.37
CA TYR A 101 -10.42 0.02 -10.07
C TYR A 101 -8.92 -0.25 -10.06
N HIS A 102 -8.45 -1.36 -10.63
CA HIS A 102 -7.02 -1.64 -10.76
C HIS A 102 -6.29 -0.63 -11.65
N ALA A 103 -6.90 -0.20 -12.77
CA ALA A 103 -6.36 0.88 -13.60
C ALA A 103 -6.27 2.20 -12.81
N ASN A 104 -7.29 2.52 -12.02
CA ASN A 104 -7.30 3.70 -11.15
C ASN A 104 -6.18 3.66 -10.10
N LEU A 105 -6.02 2.52 -9.41
CA LEU A 105 -4.95 2.30 -8.44
C LEU A 105 -3.57 2.40 -9.09
N SER A 106 -3.39 1.84 -10.29
CA SER A 106 -2.14 1.98 -11.03
C SER A 106 -1.80 3.44 -11.33
N ILE A 107 -2.78 4.25 -11.73
CA ILE A 107 -2.57 5.69 -11.97
C ILE A 107 -2.15 6.41 -10.68
N HIS A 108 -2.69 6.02 -9.52
CA HIS A 108 -2.28 6.58 -8.22
C HIS A 108 -0.82 6.29 -7.88
N LEU A 109 -0.28 5.14 -8.30
CA LEU A 109 1.11 4.76 -8.07
C LEU A 109 2.11 5.43 -9.03
N LEU A 110 1.66 5.93 -10.17
CA LEU A 110 2.55 6.59 -11.13
C LEU A 110 3.12 7.90 -10.56
N PRO A 111 4.41 8.20 -10.73
CA PRO A 111 4.97 9.48 -10.29
C PRO A 111 4.30 10.65 -11.03
N LEU A 112 4.27 11.83 -10.39
CA LEU A 112 3.70 13.06 -10.98
C LEU A 112 4.41 13.50 -12.26
N SER A 113 5.68 13.13 -12.42
CA SER A 113 6.46 13.36 -13.64
C SER A 113 6.02 12.49 -14.82
N ASN A 114 5.20 11.44 -14.59
CA ASN A 114 4.81 10.53 -15.65
C ASN A 114 3.86 11.21 -16.66
N PRO A 115 4.11 11.10 -17.98
CA PRO A 115 3.30 11.77 -19.00
C PRO A 115 1.83 11.30 -19.00
N ILE A 116 1.56 10.05 -18.63
CA ILE A 116 0.19 9.52 -18.51
C ILE A 116 -0.57 10.27 -17.41
N ARG A 117 0.04 10.40 -16.23
CA ARG A 117 -0.56 11.09 -15.09
C ARG A 117 -0.78 12.57 -15.38
N GLN A 118 0.19 13.23 -16.02
CA GLN A 118 0.06 14.63 -16.44
C GLN A 118 -1.04 14.84 -17.49
N SER A 119 -1.15 13.92 -18.45
CA SER A 119 -2.19 13.99 -19.48
C SER A 119 -3.59 13.85 -18.87
N LEU A 120 -3.77 12.92 -17.94
CA LEU A 120 -5.03 12.74 -17.20
C LEU A 120 -5.38 13.96 -16.33
N GLN A 121 -4.39 14.59 -15.70
CA GLN A 121 -4.60 15.81 -14.93
C GLN A 121 -5.05 17.00 -15.80
N LYS A 122 -4.52 17.11 -17.04
CA LYS A 122 -4.98 18.13 -18.01
C LYS A 122 -6.42 17.88 -18.47
N ILE A 123 -6.84 16.62 -18.55
CA ILE A 123 -8.21 16.25 -18.91
C ILE A 123 -9.19 16.60 -17.78
N ARG A 124 -8.76 16.52 -16.51
CA ARG A 124 -9.56 16.83 -15.32
C ARG A 124 -10.12 18.26 -15.26
N SER A 125 -9.51 19.23 -15.93
CA SER A 125 -10.06 20.60 -15.98
C SER A 125 -11.33 20.73 -16.85
N SER A 126 -11.79 19.65 -17.49
CA SER A 126 -13.06 19.61 -18.22
C SER A 126 -14.23 19.23 -17.29
N PRO A 127 -15.34 19.99 -17.28
CA PRO A 127 -16.47 19.77 -16.37
C PRO A 127 -17.29 18.49 -16.64
N TYR A 128 -16.98 17.74 -17.70
CA TYR A 128 -17.79 16.58 -18.15
C TYR A 128 -17.07 15.23 -18.07
N ILE A 129 -15.86 15.15 -17.51
CA ILE A 129 -15.05 13.93 -17.56
C ILE A 129 -14.91 13.29 -16.18
N LEU A 130 -15.11 11.97 -16.14
CA LEU A 130 -14.89 11.09 -15.00
C LEU A 130 -13.62 11.48 -14.24
N LEU A 131 -13.78 11.79 -12.95
CA LEU A 131 -12.77 12.21 -11.99
C LEU A 131 -11.71 11.12 -11.77
N LEU A 132 -10.80 10.94 -12.73
CA LEU A 132 -9.63 10.08 -12.59
C LEU A 132 -8.42 10.90 -12.13
N PRO A 133 -7.64 10.41 -11.16
CA PRO A 133 -7.91 9.22 -10.37
C PRO A 133 -9.01 9.46 -9.31
N ILE A 134 -9.78 8.42 -8.99
CA ILE A 134 -10.90 8.52 -8.05
C ILE A 134 -10.33 8.48 -6.64
N GLY A 135 -10.89 9.26 -5.71
CA GLY A 135 -10.46 9.26 -4.32
C GLY A 135 -10.67 7.90 -3.63
N TYR A 136 -9.76 7.52 -2.73
CA TYR A 136 -9.79 6.23 -2.04
C TYR A 136 -11.11 5.93 -1.34
N SER A 137 -11.75 6.91 -0.70
CA SER A 137 -13.04 6.71 0.00
C SER A 137 -14.15 6.18 -0.92
N ILE A 138 -14.21 6.67 -2.15
CA ILE A 138 -15.19 6.21 -3.15
C ILE A 138 -14.79 4.81 -3.65
N LEU A 139 -13.49 4.58 -3.89
CA LEU A 139 -12.99 3.27 -4.31
C LEU A 139 -13.28 2.18 -3.27
N TYR A 140 -13.11 2.45 -1.98
CA TYR A 140 -13.49 1.51 -0.91
C TYR A 140 -14.97 1.18 -0.96
N GLY A 141 -15.84 2.21 -0.98
CA GLY A 141 -17.29 2.00 -0.98
C GLY A 141 -17.77 1.18 -2.17
N LEU A 142 -17.23 1.45 -3.36
CA LEU A 142 -17.63 0.75 -4.58
C LEU A 142 -17.02 -0.65 -4.71
N SER A 143 -15.76 -0.85 -4.31
CA SER A 143 -15.07 -2.14 -4.46
C SER A 143 -15.57 -3.23 -3.50
N VAL A 144 -16.16 -2.85 -2.36
CA VAL A 144 -16.72 -3.81 -1.40
C VAL A 144 -18.10 -4.34 -1.82
N ALA A 145 -18.82 -3.62 -2.69
CA ALA A 145 -20.17 -3.99 -3.13
C ALA A 145 -20.31 -5.44 -3.65
N PRO A 146 -19.48 -5.95 -4.57
CA PRO A 146 -19.61 -7.34 -5.05
C PRO A 146 -19.35 -8.38 -3.95
N ALA A 147 -18.46 -8.10 -3.00
CA ALA A 147 -18.19 -9.00 -1.88
C ALA A 147 -19.39 -9.09 -0.93
N LEU A 148 -19.98 -7.95 -0.58
CA LEU A 148 -21.21 -7.91 0.23
C LEU A 148 -22.37 -8.61 -0.48
N LEU A 149 -22.51 -8.38 -1.79
CA LEU A 149 -23.58 -9.01 -2.55
C LEU A 149 -23.38 -10.53 -2.63
N SER A 150 -22.16 -11.00 -2.80
CA SER A 150 -21.80 -12.42 -2.72
C SER A 150 -22.15 -13.02 -1.36
N LEU A 151 -21.80 -12.32 -0.27
CA LEU A 151 -22.07 -12.74 1.10
C LEU A 151 -23.59 -12.83 1.38
N PHE A 152 -24.36 -11.80 1.02
CA PHE A 152 -25.81 -11.77 1.27
C PHE A 152 -26.60 -12.69 0.34
N SER A 153 -26.05 -13.05 -0.83
CA SER A 153 -26.67 -14.02 -1.74
C SER A 153 -26.45 -15.47 -1.30
N GLY A 154 -25.65 -15.71 -0.26
CA GLY A 154 -25.33 -17.05 0.21
C GLY A 154 -24.38 -17.83 -0.72
N ASN A 155 -23.57 -17.12 -1.52
CA ASN A 155 -22.58 -17.74 -2.39
C ASN A 155 -21.45 -18.39 -1.58
N SER A 156 -20.58 -19.13 -2.26
CA SER A 156 -19.44 -19.79 -1.62
C SER A 156 -18.49 -18.77 -0.95
N TRP A 157 -17.82 -19.19 0.11
CA TRP A 157 -16.76 -18.39 0.73
C TRP A 157 -15.62 -18.07 -0.24
N VAL A 158 -15.39 -18.94 -1.23
CA VAL A 158 -14.42 -18.70 -2.30
C VAL A 158 -14.78 -17.46 -3.11
N ASP A 159 -16.06 -17.30 -3.45
CA ASP A 159 -16.54 -16.11 -4.17
C ASP A 159 -16.40 -14.84 -3.31
N VAL A 160 -16.76 -14.92 -2.04
CA VAL A 160 -16.63 -13.78 -1.11
C VAL A 160 -15.16 -13.34 -1.04
N VAL A 161 -14.23 -14.28 -0.84
CA VAL A 161 -12.79 -14.01 -0.78
C VAL A 161 -12.27 -13.46 -2.10
N TRP A 162 -12.72 -14.02 -3.24
CA TRP A 162 -12.38 -13.53 -4.57
C TRP A 162 -12.78 -12.07 -4.77
N TRP A 163 -14.01 -11.71 -4.40
CA TRP A 163 -14.50 -10.33 -4.52
C TRP A 163 -13.89 -9.38 -3.49
N LEU A 164 -13.34 -9.89 -2.38
CA LEU A 164 -12.56 -9.11 -1.41
C LEU A 164 -11.15 -8.75 -1.89
N ALA A 165 -10.65 -9.39 -2.96
CA ALA A 165 -9.31 -9.11 -3.48
C ALA A 165 -9.14 -7.64 -3.87
N THR A 166 -10.12 -7.03 -4.55
CA THR A 166 -10.03 -5.63 -4.98
C THR A 166 -10.06 -4.63 -3.82
N PRO A 167 -11.00 -4.67 -2.85
CA PRO A 167 -10.94 -3.77 -1.70
C PRO A 167 -9.69 -3.99 -0.84
N ALA A 168 -9.19 -5.23 -0.73
CA ALA A 168 -7.90 -5.50 -0.08
C ALA A 168 -6.74 -4.81 -0.82
N MET A 169 -6.72 -4.83 -2.16
CA MET A 169 -5.73 -4.11 -2.95
C MET A 169 -5.84 -2.59 -2.79
N VAL A 170 -7.05 -2.03 -2.74
CA VAL A 170 -7.27 -0.61 -2.45
C VAL A 170 -6.70 -0.26 -1.07
N TYR A 171 -6.97 -1.09 -0.07
CA TYR A 171 -6.43 -0.95 1.29
C TYR A 171 -4.90 -0.96 1.31
N PHE A 172 -4.31 -1.94 0.66
CA PHE A 172 -2.87 -2.13 0.64
C PHE A 172 -2.18 -0.94 -0.03
N VAL A 173 -2.62 -0.53 -1.22
CA VAL A 173 -2.07 0.62 -1.96
C VAL A 173 -2.19 1.91 -1.15
N HIS A 174 -3.36 2.19 -0.58
CA HIS A 174 -3.58 3.39 0.22
C HIS A 174 -2.68 3.41 1.47
N SER A 175 -2.54 2.26 2.15
CA SER A 175 -1.70 2.13 3.34
C SER A 175 -0.23 2.34 3.01
N SER A 176 0.28 1.73 1.93
CA SER A 176 1.67 1.92 1.48
C SER A 176 1.96 3.39 1.14
N GLN A 177 1.06 4.06 0.42
CA GLN A 177 1.24 5.48 0.09
C GLN A 177 1.27 6.38 1.34
N ARG A 178 0.43 6.08 2.34
CA ARG A 178 0.46 6.81 3.61
C ARG A 178 1.76 6.58 4.35
N TRP A 179 2.29 5.35 4.31
CA TRP A 179 3.57 5.03 4.92
C TRP A 179 4.73 5.81 4.28
N PHE A 180 4.81 5.86 2.94
CA PHE A 180 5.83 6.65 2.23
C PHE A 180 5.71 8.16 2.52
N ALA A 181 4.48 8.66 2.62
CA ALA A 181 4.25 10.06 2.98
C ALA A 181 4.73 10.38 4.40
N GLN A 182 4.51 9.48 5.35
CA GLN A 182 4.98 9.62 6.73
C GLN A 182 6.51 9.58 6.83
N GLU A 183 7.16 8.72 6.06
CA GLU A 183 8.63 8.67 5.98
C GLU A 183 9.20 9.99 5.45
N THR A 184 8.65 10.50 4.35
CA THR A 184 9.07 11.78 3.76
C THR A 184 8.84 12.95 4.73
N GLU A 185 7.71 12.96 5.43
CA GLU A 185 7.41 13.97 6.46
C GLU A 185 8.41 13.89 7.62
N GLY A 186 8.78 12.68 8.05
CA GLY A 186 9.81 12.47 9.07
C GLY A 186 11.16 13.09 8.69
N ILE A 187 11.62 12.83 7.46
CA ILE A 187 12.87 13.40 6.94
C ILE A 187 12.80 14.94 6.85
N GLN A 188 11.67 15.49 6.40
CA GLN A 188 11.46 16.95 6.36
C GLN A 188 11.46 17.57 7.75
N ASN A 189 10.94 16.87 8.75
CA ASN A 189 10.96 17.35 10.13
C ASN A 189 12.37 17.30 10.73
N LEU A 190 13.20 16.30 10.41
CA LEU A 190 14.62 16.29 10.77
C LEU A 190 15.37 17.49 10.17
N GLU A 191 15.08 17.80 8.91
CA GLU A 191 15.64 18.98 8.23
C GLU A 191 15.23 20.29 8.93
N LYS A 192 13.98 20.43 9.38
CA LYS A 192 13.53 21.60 10.15
C LYS A 192 14.22 21.74 11.50
N LEU A 193 14.37 20.64 12.25
CA LEU A 193 15.04 20.65 13.56
C LEU A 193 16.50 21.10 13.46
N ARG A 194 17.18 20.74 12.36
CA ARG A 194 18.52 21.25 12.03
C ARG A 194 18.53 22.78 11.97
N TYR A 195 17.57 23.40 11.30
CA TYR A 195 17.52 24.86 11.14
C TYR A 195 17.25 25.60 12.45
N ASP A 196 16.47 25.00 13.36
CA ASP A 196 16.18 25.58 14.68
C ASP A 196 17.42 25.54 15.58
N ALA A 197 18.20 24.45 15.54
CA ALA A 197 19.45 24.32 16.28
C ALA A 197 20.54 25.32 15.84
N LYS A 198 20.55 25.75 14.57
CA LYS A 198 21.48 26.79 14.07
C LYS A 198 21.12 28.22 14.52
N GLY A 199 19.89 28.43 15.03
CA GLY A 199 19.36 29.74 15.41
C GLY A 199 19.41 30.08 16.90
N ALA A 200 19.79 29.13 17.76
CA ALA A 200 19.92 29.27 19.21
C ALA A 200 21.39 29.45 19.63
#